data_AF-K2BUD0-F1
#
_entry.id   AF-K2BUD0-F1
#
_cell.length_a   1.000
_cell.length_b   1.000
_cell.length_c   1.000
_cell.angle_alpha   90.00
_cell.angle_beta   90.00
_cell.angle_gamma   90.00
#
_symmetry.space_group_name_H-M   'P 1'
#
loop_
_entity.id
_entity.type
_entity.pdbx_description
1 polymer ?
#
loop_
_entity_poly.entity_id
_entity_poly.type
_entity_poly.pdbx_seq_one_letter_code
_entity_poly.pdbx_strand_id
1 'polypeptide(L)' 'MASQHPEVVKEEQNEPLVFFSSFGESSLAFHLWCVIQDVNKKFSVTSDLNFAIDAIFREHHISIAFPQLDVHITQSDKSR' A
#
# COMPACT_ATOMS: atom_id res chain seq x y z
N MET A 1 -14.27 0.41 2.44
CA MET A 1 -12.99 -0.33 2.49
C MET A 1 -12.43 -0.40 3.92
N ALA A 2 -11.88 0.66 4.52
CA ALA A 2 -11.43 0.58 5.93
C ALA A 2 -12.58 0.74 6.94
N SER A 3 -13.46 1.71 6.73
CA SER A 3 -14.64 1.98 7.57
C SER A 3 -15.68 0.84 7.61
N GLN A 4 -15.56 -0.13 6.69
CA GLN A 4 -16.42 -1.32 6.63
C GLN A 4 -15.85 -2.49 7.44
N HIS A 5 -14.56 -2.48 7.78
CA HIS A 5 -13.92 -3.55 8.52
C HIS A 5 -14.47 -3.58 9.97
N PRO A 6 -14.89 -4.74 10.50
CA PRO A 6 -15.56 -4.82 11.80
C PRO A 6 -14.68 -4.36 12.98
N GLU A 7 -13.37 -4.59 12.89
CA GLU A 7 -12.41 -4.20 13.93
C GLU A 7 -11.99 -2.73 13.87
N VAL A 8 -12.39 -1.97 12.83
CA VAL A 8 -12.08 -0.55 12.72
C VAL A 8 -13.12 0.26 13.46
N VAL A 9 -12.68 1.18 14.31
CA VAL A 9 -13.54 2.10 15.08
C VAL A 9 -14.17 3.11 14.11
N LYS A 10 -15.46 3.37 14.28
CA LYS A 10 -16.30 4.14 13.34
C LYS A 10 -16.84 5.44 13.92
N GLU A 11 -16.40 5.81 15.10
CA GLU A 11 -16.76 7.10 15.70
C GLU A 11 -16.20 8.24 14.85
N GLU A 12 -16.91 9.36 14.73
CA GLU A 12 -16.55 10.47 13.84
C GLU A 12 -15.12 10.98 14.09
N GLN A 13 -14.66 11.01 15.35
CA GLN A 13 -13.28 11.41 15.71
C GLN A 13 -12.19 10.40 15.31
N ASN A 14 -12.56 9.17 14.94
CA ASN A 14 -11.66 8.05 14.67
C ASN A 14 -11.83 7.50 13.25
N GLU A 15 -12.48 8.25 12.37
CA GLU A 15 -12.68 7.82 10.98
C GLU A 15 -11.35 7.54 10.29
N PRO A 16 -11.28 6.49 9.44
CA PRO A 16 -10.07 6.22 8.68
C PRO A 16 -9.69 7.38 7.76
N LEU A 17 -8.42 7.77 7.83
CA LEU A 17 -7.85 8.86 7.04
C LEU A 17 -6.87 8.32 6.02
N VAL A 18 -6.84 8.91 4.83
CA VAL A 18 -5.85 8.62 3.79
C VAL A 18 -5.05 9.88 3.50
N PHE A 19 -3.74 9.79 3.64
CA PHE A 19 -2.82 10.89 3.37
C PHE A 19 -1.96 10.58 2.15
N PHE A 20 -2.01 11.45 1.14
CA PHE A 20 -0.98 11.47 0.11
C PHE A 20 0.30 12.05 0.72
N SER A 21 1.31 11.20 0.90
CA SER A 21 2.49 11.51 1.71
C SER A 21 3.61 12.11 0.87
N SER A 22 3.88 11.54 -0.30
CA SER A 22 4.93 12.01 -1.20
C SER A 22 4.84 11.35 -2.58
N PHE A 23 5.60 11.91 -3.53
CA PHE A 23 6.04 11.19 -4.72
C PHE A 23 7.27 10.33 -4.36
N GLY A 24 7.23 9.03 -4.69
CA GLY A 24 8.39 8.15 -4.69
C GLY A 24 9.07 8.13 -6.07
N GLU A 25 10.18 7.40 -6.23
CA GLU A 25 10.95 7.35 -7.50
C GLU A 25 10.11 6.94 -8.71
N SER A 26 9.08 6.10 -8.51
CA SER A 26 8.14 5.70 -9.57
C SER A 26 6.76 5.33 -9.00
N SER A 27 6.36 5.99 -7.91
CA SER A 27 5.16 5.63 -7.15
C SER A 27 4.52 6.84 -6.46
N LEU A 28 3.24 6.75 -6.14
CA LEU A 28 2.58 7.67 -5.21
C LEU A 28 2.52 6.99 -3.84
N ALA A 29 3.04 7.65 -2.80
CA ALA A 29 3.03 7.12 -1.44
C ALA A 29 1.78 7.60 -0.70
N PHE A 30 0.97 6.66 -0.20
CA PHE A 30 -0.20 6.94 0.61
C PHE A 30 -0.07 6.28 1.99
N HIS A 31 -0.58 6.94 3.03
CA HIS A 31 -0.76 6.36 4.35
C HIS A 31 -2.24 6.23 4.67
N LEU A 32 -2.67 5.01 5.02
CA LEU A 32 -3.98 4.74 5.60
C LEU A 32 -3.85 4.71 7.12
N TRP A 33 -4.54 5.62 7.80
CA TRP A 33 -4.64 5.68 9.25
C TRP A 33 -6.03 5.23 9.66
N CYS A 34 -6.10 4.30 10.61
CA CYS A 34 -7.36 3.89 11.21
C CYS A 34 -7.13 3.43 12.65
N VAL A 35 -8.15 3.61 13.48
CA VAL A 35 -8.15 3.11 14.86
C VAL A 35 -8.81 1.74 14.88
N ILE A 36 -8.22 0.79 15.60
CA ILE A 36 -8.75 -0.57 15.75
C ILE A 36 -9.18 -0.83 17.19
N GLN A 37 -10.20 -1.68 17.37
CA GLN A 37 -10.78 -1.99 18.68
C GLN A 37 -9.83 -2.79 19.58
N ASP A 38 -9.15 -3.79 19.01
CA ASP A 38 -8.23 -4.66 19.74
C ASP A 38 -6.82 -4.59 19.12
N VAL A 39 -5.87 -4.08 19.91
CA VAL A 39 -4.47 -3.95 19.51
C VAL A 39 -3.83 -5.29 19.18
N ASN A 40 -4.28 -6.40 19.79
CA ASN A 40 -3.74 -7.73 19.52
C ASN A 40 -4.06 -8.22 18.11
N LYS A 41 -5.12 -7.69 17.50
CA LYS A 41 -5.53 -8.02 16.13
C LYS A 41 -4.85 -7.14 15.09
N LYS A 42 -3.99 -6.20 15.48
CA LYS A 42 -3.32 -5.25 14.58
C LYS A 42 -2.78 -5.90 13.31
N PHE A 43 -2.05 -7.00 13.45
CA PHE A 43 -1.44 -7.67 12.30
C PHE A 43 -2.48 -8.31 11.37
N SER A 44 -3.51 -8.94 11.94
CA SER A 44 -4.60 -9.55 11.15
C SER A 44 -5.39 -8.48 10.41
N VAL A 45 -5.83 -7.43 11.11
CA VAL A 45 -6.58 -6.31 10.50
C VAL A 45 -5.76 -5.61 9.42
N THR A 46 -4.46 -5.40 9.65
CA THR A 46 -3.56 -4.81 8.63
C THR A 46 -3.50 -5.70 7.39
N SER A 47 -3.38 -7.02 7.57
CA SER A 47 -3.37 -7.99 6.47
C SER A 47 -4.68 -7.94 5.68
N ASP A 48 -5.82 -7.99 6.37
CA ASP A 48 -7.15 -7.96 5.75
C ASP A 48 -7.38 -6.68 4.93
N LEU A 49 -6.98 -5.53 5.48
CA LEU A 49 -7.04 -4.25 4.77
C LEU A 49 -6.14 -4.23 3.54
N ASN A 50 -4.90 -4.75 3.64
CA ASN A 50 -3.98 -4.80 2.50
C ASN A 50 -4.50 -5.70 1.38
N PHE A 51 -5.07 -6.87 1.70
CA PHE A 51 -5.68 -7.75 0.70
C PHE A 51 -6.91 -7.11 0.04
N ALA A 52 -7.74 -6.42 0.83
CA ALA A 52 -8.87 -5.67 0.28
C ALA A 52 -8.40 -4.55 -0.66
N ILE A 53 -7.33 -3.83 -0.31
CA ILE A 53 -6.74 -2.78 -1.17
C ILE A 53 -6.18 -3.38 -2.46
N ASP A 54 -5.40 -4.47 -2.38
CA ASP A 54 -4.86 -5.16 -3.56
C ASP A 54 -5.98 -5.65 -4.51
N ALA A 55 -7.05 -6.23 -3.96
CA ALA A 55 -8.19 -6.70 -4.75
C ALA A 55 -8.84 -5.57 -5.54
N ILE A 56 -9.10 -4.43 -4.89
CA ILE A 56 -9.72 -3.27 -5.54
C ILE A 56 -8.75 -2.61 -6.52
N PHE A 57 -7.46 -2.53 -6.21
CA PHE A 57 -6.47 -2.00 -7.15
C PHE A 57 -6.43 -2.85 -8.43
N ARG A 58 -6.47 -4.17 -8.31
CA ARG A 58 -6.55 -5.07 -9.47
C ARG A 58 -7.83 -4.88 -10.28
N GLU A 59 -8.98 -4.75 -9.62
CA GLU A 59 -10.28 -4.49 -10.27
C GLU A 59 -10.26 -3.18 -11.06
N HIS A 60 -9.62 -2.15 -10.51
CA HIS A 60 -9.50 -0.84 -11.15
C HIS A 60 -8.26 -0.67 -12.03
N HIS A 61 -7.52 -1.75 -12.31
CA HIS A 61 -6.29 -1.72 -13.10
C HIS A 61 -5.22 -0.73 -12.59
N ILE A 62 -5.18 -0.50 -11.27
CA ILE A 62 -4.16 0.29 -10.61
C ILE A 62 -2.94 -0.61 -10.36
N SER A 63 -1.82 -0.29 -11.00
CA SER A 63 -0.57 -1.02 -10.80
C SER A 63 0.11 -0.61 -9.49
N ILE A 64 0.45 -1.58 -8.65
CA ILE A 64 1.32 -1.37 -7.50
C ILE A 64 2.75 -1.24 -8.03
N ALA A 65 3.37 -0.09 -7.80
CA ALA A 65 4.75 0.16 -8.22
C ALA A 65 5.71 -0.67 -7.37
N PHE A 66 6.34 -1.67 -7.98
CA PHE A 66 7.52 -2.31 -7.43
C PHE A 66 8.77 -1.51 -7.84
N PRO A 67 9.85 -1.52 -7.03
CA PRO A 67 11.10 -0.90 -7.42
C PRO A 67 11.52 -1.44 -8.79
N GLN A 68 11.65 -0.55 -9.77
CA GLN A 68 12.17 -0.91 -11.08
C GLN A 68 13.70 -0.92 -10.99
N LEU A 69 14.32 -2.03 -11.38
CA LEU A 69 15.77 -2.12 -11.53
C LEU A 69 16.12 -2.04 -13.02
N ASP A 70 16.61 -0.89 -13.46
CA ASP A 70 17.17 -0.77 -14.80
C ASP A 70 18.58 -1.37 -14.83
N VAL A 71 18.74 -2.48 -15.57
CA VAL A 71 20.03 -3.15 -15.75
C VAL A 71 20.66 -2.70 -17.06
N HIS A 72 21.69 -1.84 -16.98
CA HIS A 72 22.52 -1.49 -18.13
C HIS A 72 23.64 -2.52 -18.31
N ILE A 73 23.50 -3.42 -19.29
CA ILE A 73 24.56 -4.37 -19.66
C ILE A 73 25.50 -3.68 -20.65
N THR A 74 26.72 -3.37 -20.21
CA THR A 74 27.81 -2.97 -21.11
C THR A 74 28.61 -4.22 -21.48
N GLN A 75 28.61 -4.59 -22.77
CA GLN A 75 29.58 -5.55 -23.28
C GLN A 75 30.92 -4.85 -23.36
N SER A 76 31.87 -5.23 -22.50
CA SER A 76 33.26 -4.93 -22.74
C SER A 76 33.73 -5.78 -23.91
N ASP A 77 33.98 -5.14 -25.05
CA ASP A 77 34.63 -5.75 -26.20
C ASP A 77 35.96 -6.36 -25.73
N LYS A 78 36.02 -7.70 -25.64
CA LYS A 78 37.29 -8.42 -25.61
C LYS A 78 37.87 -8.43 -27.02
N SER A 79 38.35 -7.27 -27.46
CA SER A 79 39.21 -7.17 -28.63
C SER A 79 40.67 -6.97 -28.19
N ARG A 80 41.40 -8.09 -28.27
CA ARG A 80 42.87 -8.28 -28.33
C ARG A 80 43.66 -8.25 -27.03
#